data_AF-A0A3B1A7P2-F1
#
_entry.id   AF-A0A3B1A7P2-F1
#
_cell.length_a   1.000
_cell.length_b   1.000
_cell.length_c   1.000
_cell.angle_alpha   90.00
_cell.angle_beta   90.00
_cell.angle_gamma   90.00
#
_symmetry.space_group_name_H-M   'P 1'
#
loop_
_entity.id
_entity.type
_entity.pdbx_description
1 polymer ?
#
loop_
_entity_poly.entity_id
_entity_poly.type
_entity_poly.pdbx_seq_one_letter_code
_entity_poly.pdbx_strand_id
1 'polypeptide(L)'
;MSKFLEVGWGDRDYYQTPAPDWGITLKAALLPTESVLHIVAFDDAVPAYFPRSEIIEIQLSKPGFERLSRHISASYSKDVSGKSILLGPGLYGVSQMYLSTETYHLFNTCNVWSARAIKQAGCPITPAVTVTVESLMSRARGFGRLIQSGSTLSGFKVE
;
A
#
# COMPACT_ATOMS: atom_id res chain seq x y z
N MET A 1 17.26 -13.43 5.33
CA MET A 1 15.95 -12.87 5.70
C MET A 1 16.10 -11.37 5.69
N SER A 2 15.24 -10.65 4.98
CA SER A 2 15.30 -9.20 4.92
C SER A 2 14.79 -8.57 6.22
N LYS A 3 15.29 -7.38 6.57
CA LYS A 3 14.91 -6.65 7.79
C LYS A 3 13.56 -5.96 7.65
N PHE A 4 13.24 -5.47 6.46
CA PHE A 4 12.03 -4.72 6.19
C PHE A 4 11.27 -5.29 5.00
N LEU A 5 9.96 -5.10 5.03
CA LEU A 5 9.04 -5.38 3.94
C LEU A 5 8.18 -4.15 3.69
N GLU A 6 8.10 -3.72 2.44
CA GLU A 6 7.06 -2.83 1.96
C GLU A 6 5.92 -3.67 1.40
N VAL A 7 4.69 -3.27 1.72
CA VAL A 7 3.48 -3.92 1.22
C VAL A 7 2.59 -2.87 0.58
N GLY A 8 2.49 -2.94 -0.75
CA GLY A 8 1.56 -2.16 -1.55
C GLY A 8 0.35 -3.00 -1.97
N TRP A 9 -0.80 -2.36 -2.14
CA TRP A 9 -1.99 -2.94 -2.75
C TRP A 9 -2.58 -1.95 -3.75
N GLY A 10 -3.04 -2.45 -4.90
CA GLY A 10 -3.77 -1.61 -5.84
C GLY A 10 -4.20 -2.34 -7.10
N ASP A 11 -4.67 -1.55 -8.06
CA ASP A 11 -5.20 -2.03 -9.33
C ASP A 11 -4.16 -2.81 -10.15
N ARG A 12 -4.53 -3.99 -10.65
CA ARG A 12 -3.63 -4.86 -11.41
C ARG A 12 -3.11 -4.20 -12.69
N ASP A 13 -3.97 -3.55 -13.44
CA ASP A 13 -3.65 -2.98 -14.75
C ASP A 13 -2.82 -1.70 -14.62
N TYR A 14 -3.10 -0.89 -13.59
CA TYR A 14 -2.31 0.28 -13.23
C TYR A 14 -0.87 -0.10 -12.85
N TYR A 15 -0.69 -1.13 -12.02
CA TYR A 15 0.64 -1.61 -11.65
C TYR A 15 1.40 -2.24 -12.83
N GLN A 16 0.72 -2.77 -13.85
CA GLN A 16 1.36 -3.45 -14.98
C GLN A 16 1.57 -2.57 -16.22
N THR A 17 1.19 -1.28 -16.18
CA THR A 17 1.31 -0.36 -17.32
C THR A 17 2.42 0.67 -17.11
N PRO A 18 3.44 0.77 -18.00
CA PRO A 18 4.62 1.64 -17.80
C PRO A 18 4.36 3.15 -17.75
N ALA A 19 3.17 3.62 -18.14
CA ALA A 19 2.79 5.03 -18.11
C ALA A 19 1.24 5.14 -18.14
N PRO A 20 0.56 5.14 -17.00
CA PRO A 20 -0.89 5.31 -16.97
C PRO A 20 -1.24 6.78 -17.30
N ASP A 21 -1.86 6.99 -18.46
CA ASP A 21 -2.43 8.29 -18.84
C ASP A 21 -3.58 8.66 -17.89
N TRP A 22 -3.90 9.95 -17.74
CA TRP A 22 -4.94 10.46 -16.83
C TRP A 22 -6.33 9.82 -17.08
N GLY A 23 -6.56 9.28 -18.28
CA GLY A 23 -7.76 8.51 -18.64
C GLY A 23 -7.85 7.09 -18.04
N ILE A 24 -6.72 6.46 -17.68
CA ILE A 24 -6.67 5.15 -17.00
C ILE A 24 -7.02 5.31 -15.52
N THR A 25 -6.56 6.39 -14.89
CA THR A 25 -6.90 6.76 -13.50
C THR A 25 -8.40 6.98 -13.29
N LEU A 26 -9.11 7.48 -14.30
CA LEU A 26 -10.56 7.72 -14.22
C LEU A 26 -11.39 6.47 -14.56
N LYS A 27 -10.91 5.58 -15.44
CA LYS A 27 -11.61 4.32 -15.80
C LYS A 27 -11.45 3.21 -14.75
N ALA A 28 -10.24 3.02 -14.19
CA ALA A 28 -9.99 2.04 -13.12
C ALA A 28 -10.74 2.38 -11.81
N ALA A 29 -11.20 3.62 -11.67
CA ALA A 29 -12.03 4.03 -10.53
C ALA A 29 -13.52 3.67 -10.71
N LEU A 30 -14.05 3.58 -11.94
CA LEU A 30 -15.50 3.50 -12.20
C LEU A 30 -16.06 2.08 -12.30
N LEU A 31 -15.24 1.08 -12.62
CA LEU A 31 -15.64 -0.33 -12.65
C LEU A 31 -14.75 -1.17 -11.72
N PRO A 32 -15.28 -2.17 -11.01
CA PRO A 32 -14.46 -3.04 -10.17
C PRO A 32 -13.43 -3.82 -11.01
N THR A 33 -12.15 -3.71 -10.64
CA THR A 33 -11.02 -4.36 -11.33
C THR A 33 -10.26 -5.31 -10.41
N GLU A 34 -9.54 -6.27 -11.01
CA GLU A 34 -8.62 -7.13 -10.24
C GLU A 34 -7.55 -6.28 -9.57
N SER A 35 -7.10 -6.73 -8.40
CA SER A 35 -6.06 -6.05 -7.63
C SER A 35 -4.88 -6.97 -7.35
N VAL A 36 -3.74 -6.36 -7.01
CA VAL A 36 -2.49 -7.04 -6.71
C VAL A 36 -1.90 -6.56 -5.40
N LEU A 37 -1.13 -7.44 -4.76
CA LEU A 37 -0.19 -7.08 -3.70
C LEU A 37 1.21 -6.97 -4.29
N HIS A 38 1.89 -5.86 -4.03
CA HIS A 38 3.29 -5.64 -4.37
C HIS A 38 4.13 -5.72 -3.09
N ILE A 39 5.02 -6.71 -3.01
CA ILE A 39 5.85 -6.97 -1.83
C ILE A 39 7.30 -6.68 -2.18
N VAL A 40 7.91 -5.71 -1.49
CA VAL A 40 9.32 -5.33 -1.68
C VAL A 40 10.11 -5.70 -0.44
N ALA A 41 11.23 -6.38 -0.61
CA ALA A 41 12.14 -6.74 0.48
C ALA A 41 13.42 -5.92 0.40
N PHE A 42 13.84 -5.34 1.53
CA PHE A 42 15.04 -4.52 1.62
C PHE A 42 15.67 -4.55 3.01
N ASP A 43 16.95 -4.19 3.09
CA ASP A 43 17.77 -4.27 4.31
C ASP A 43 18.31 -2.91 4.78
N ASP A 44 18.24 -1.90 3.92
CA ASP A 44 18.62 -0.53 4.24
C ASP A 44 17.65 0.10 5.25
N ALA A 45 18.11 1.16 5.94
CA ALA A 45 17.22 1.95 6.77
C ALA A 45 16.09 2.57 5.91
N VAL A 46 14.85 2.54 6.40
CA VAL A 46 13.65 3.00 5.66
C VAL A 46 13.84 4.41 5.03
N PRO A 47 14.38 5.43 5.75
CA PRO A 47 14.65 6.74 5.15
C PRO A 47 15.68 6.73 4.01
N ALA A 48 16.69 5.86 4.09
CA ALA A 48 17.70 5.73 3.05
C ALA A 48 17.16 5.01 1.81
N TYR A 49 16.29 4.01 2.00
CA TYR A 49 15.66 3.29 0.90
C TYR A 49 14.59 4.13 0.18
N PHE A 50 13.87 5.00 0.92
CA PHE A 50 12.86 5.90 0.37
C PHE A 50 13.21 7.38 0.60
N PRO A 51 14.28 7.92 -0.02
CA PRO A 51 14.84 9.23 0.33
C PRO A 51 13.95 10.43 -0.02
N ARG A 52 12.93 10.24 -0.87
CA ARG A 52 12.01 11.31 -1.30
C ARG A 52 10.62 11.20 -0.68
N SER A 53 10.36 10.12 0.07
CA SER A 53 9.04 9.84 0.62
C SER A 53 8.86 10.49 1.99
N GLU A 54 7.63 10.87 2.30
CA GLU A 54 7.28 11.13 3.70
C GLU A 54 7.15 9.79 4.44
N ILE A 55 7.74 9.70 5.63
CA ILE A 55 7.75 8.48 6.44
C ILE A 55 7.19 8.81 7.81
N ILE A 56 6.08 8.15 8.15
CA ILE A 56 5.45 8.20 9.47
C ILE A 56 5.57 6.81 10.10
N GLU A 57 6.27 6.73 11.23
CA GLU A 57 6.36 5.51 12.02
C GLU A 57 5.12 5.38 12.92
N ILE A 58 4.49 4.21 12.89
CA ILE A 58 3.33 3.90 13.73
C ILE A 58 3.71 2.72 14.62
N GLN A 59 3.82 2.97 15.92
CA GLN A 59 4.14 1.93 16.89
C GLN A 59 2.89 1.09 17.17
N LEU A 60 2.99 -0.22 16.93
CA LEU A 60 1.89 -1.16 17.15
C LEU A 60 2.12 -2.01 18.39
N SER A 61 1.05 -2.28 19.13
CA SER A 61 1.06 -3.36 20.12
C SER A 61 1.23 -4.71 19.42
N LYS A 62 1.75 -5.73 20.11
CA LYS A 62 1.86 -7.09 19.55
C LYS A 62 0.54 -7.61 18.97
N PRO A 63 -0.61 -7.53 19.66
CA PRO A 63 -1.89 -7.93 19.08
C PRO A 63 -2.29 -7.07 17.86
N GLY A 64 -1.91 -5.79 17.84
CA GLY A 64 -2.13 -4.91 16.70
C GLY A 64 -1.36 -5.34 15.47
N PHE A 65 -0.08 -5.67 15.64
CA PHE A 65 0.76 -6.21 14.57
C PHE A 65 0.26 -7.56 14.04
N GLU A 66 -0.22 -8.44 14.91
CA GLU A 66 -0.83 -9.71 14.51
C GLU A 66 -2.11 -9.51 13.69
N ARG A 67 -2.97 -8.55 14.08
CA ARG A 67 -4.17 -8.19 13.29
C ARG A 67 -3.81 -7.59 11.94
N LEU A 68 -2.81 -6.70 11.89
CA LEU A 68 -2.28 -6.15 10.63
C LEU A 68 -1.79 -7.27 9.71
N SER A 69 -0.97 -8.17 10.25
CA SER A 69 -0.41 -9.31 9.50
C SER A 69 -1.51 -10.23 8.96
N ARG A 70 -2.55 -10.49 9.76
CA ARG A 70 -3.71 -11.27 9.32
C ARG A 70 -4.50 -10.56 8.23
N HIS A 71 -4.69 -9.24 8.35
CA HIS A 71 -5.36 -8.45 7.32
C HIS A 71 -4.60 -8.52 5.99
N ILE A 72 -3.29 -8.26 6.00
CA ILE A 72 -2.44 -8.39 4.81
C ILE A 72 -2.47 -9.83 4.25
N SER A 73 -2.37 -10.84 5.12
CA SER A 73 -2.44 -12.24 4.70
C SER A 73 -3.78 -12.61 4.08
N ALA A 74 -4.88 -11.98 4.50
CA ALA A 74 -6.20 -12.21 3.95
C ALA A 74 -6.39 -11.54 2.58
N SER A 75 -5.57 -10.55 2.24
CA SER A 75 -5.61 -9.89 0.92
C SER A 75 -5.07 -10.78 -0.20
N TYR A 76 -4.31 -11.84 0.07
CA TYR A 76 -3.79 -12.74 -0.96
C TYR A 76 -4.88 -13.68 -1.50
N SER A 77 -4.98 -13.77 -2.83
CA SER A 77 -5.65 -14.88 -3.49
C SER A 77 -4.81 -16.14 -3.38
N LYS A 78 -5.47 -17.27 -3.10
CA LYS A 78 -4.84 -18.59 -2.92
C LYS A 78 -5.30 -19.55 -4.00
N ASP A 79 -4.39 -20.38 -4.48
CA ASP A 79 -4.72 -21.49 -5.37
C ASP A 79 -5.41 -22.64 -4.63
N VAL A 80 -5.76 -23.70 -5.37
CA VAL A 80 -6.41 -24.91 -4.82
C VAL A 80 -5.58 -25.63 -3.75
N SER A 81 -4.28 -25.37 -3.67
CA SER A 81 -3.37 -25.91 -2.65
C SER A 81 -3.23 -24.99 -1.43
N GLY A 82 -3.90 -23.84 -1.43
CA GLY A 82 -3.83 -22.84 -0.36
C GLY A 82 -2.63 -21.90 -0.42
N LYS A 83 -1.83 -21.97 -1.50
CA LYS A 83 -0.64 -21.14 -1.71
C LYS A 83 -1.01 -19.81 -2.40
N SER A 84 -0.37 -18.71 -1.99
CA SER A 84 -0.56 -17.41 -2.64
C SER A 84 -0.19 -17.46 -4.12
N ILE A 85 -1.06 -16.91 -4.98
CA ILE A 85 -0.87 -16.90 -6.43
C ILE A 85 0.13 -15.81 -6.81
N LEU A 86 1.33 -16.23 -7.26
CA LEU A 86 2.39 -15.35 -7.74
C LEU A 86 2.14 -14.95 -9.20
N LEU A 87 2.18 -13.66 -9.48
CA LEU A 87 2.02 -13.09 -10.82
C LEU A 87 3.35 -12.78 -11.51
N GLY A 88 4.44 -12.60 -10.75
CA GLY A 88 5.78 -12.38 -11.30
C GLY A 88 6.64 -11.40 -10.49
N PRO A 89 7.72 -10.88 -11.08
CA PRO A 89 8.54 -9.81 -10.50
C PRO A 89 7.71 -8.56 -10.23
N GLY A 90 8.14 -7.76 -9.25
CA GLY A 90 7.54 -6.47 -8.99
C GLY A 90 8.14 -5.27 -9.70
N LEU A 91 7.65 -4.06 -9.37
CA LEU A 91 7.97 -2.83 -10.12
C LEU A 91 9.43 -2.42 -9.96
N TYR A 92 9.99 -2.64 -8.78
CA TYR A 92 11.33 -2.17 -8.42
C TYR A 92 11.92 -2.99 -7.27
N GLY A 93 13.24 -2.88 -7.09
CA GLY A 93 13.97 -3.56 -6.04
C GLY A 93 13.82 -5.09 -6.09
N VAL A 94 14.10 -5.75 -4.97
CA VAL A 94 13.84 -7.19 -4.81
C VAL A 94 12.38 -7.35 -4.43
N SER A 95 11.50 -7.49 -5.43
CA SER A 95 10.05 -7.53 -5.21
C SER A 95 9.28 -8.54 -6.04
N GLN A 96 8.08 -8.88 -5.58
CA GLN A 96 7.16 -9.82 -6.20
C GLN A 96 5.72 -9.29 -6.19
N MET A 97 4.96 -9.68 -7.21
CA MET A 97 3.53 -9.37 -7.37
C MET A 97 2.69 -10.60 -7.11
N TYR A 98 1.64 -10.45 -6.31
CA TYR A 98 0.67 -11.51 -6.03
C TYR A 98 -0.75 -11.06 -6.37
N LEU A 99 -1.58 -12.00 -6.81
CA LEU A 99 -2.99 -11.74 -7.02
C LEU A 99 -3.66 -11.48 -5.67
N SER A 100 -4.49 -10.45 -5.59
CA SER A 100 -5.30 -10.16 -4.41
C SER A 100 -6.73 -10.67 -4.56
N THR A 101 -7.37 -11.01 -3.44
CA THR A 101 -8.79 -11.41 -3.41
C THR A 101 -9.74 -10.20 -3.39
N GLU A 102 -9.21 -9.00 -3.13
CA GLU A 102 -9.98 -7.76 -3.06
C GLU A 102 -10.15 -7.16 -4.46
N THR A 103 -11.12 -6.27 -4.63
CA THR A 103 -11.41 -5.62 -5.92
C THR A 103 -11.16 -4.13 -5.82
N TYR A 104 -10.43 -3.55 -6.76
CA TYR A 104 -10.16 -2.12 -6.77
C TYR A 104 -11.33 -1.35 -7.40
N HIS A 105 -11.73 -0.23 -6.80
CA HIS A 105 -12.75 0.69 -7.33
C HIS A 105 -12.74 2.03 -6.56
N LEU A 106 -13.59 3.00 -6.93
CA LEU A 106 -13.62 4.36 -6.36
C LEU A 106 -13.70 4.43 -4.82
N PHE A 107 -14.33 3.45 -4.17
CA PHE A 107 -14.47 3.37 -2.70
C PHE A 107 -13.53 2.34 -2.06
N ASN A 108 -12.73 1.65 -2.87
CA ASN A 108 -11.71 0.70 -2.45
C ASN A 108 -10.39 0.99 -3.18
N THR A 109 -9.77 2.12 -2.82
CA THR A 109 -8.48 2.55 -3.36
C THR A 109 -7.34 2.10 -2.46
N CYS A 110 -6.09 2.25 -2.92
CA CYS A 110 -4.89 1.95 -2.13
C CYS A 110 -4.87 2.69 -0.79
N ASN A 111 -5.31 3.96 -0.76
CA ASN A 111 -5.38 4.76 0.46
C ASN A 111 -6.40 4.21 1.47
N VAL A 112 -7.58 3.79 0.97
CA VAL A 112 -8.63 3.19 1.81
C VAL A 112 -8.18 1.84 2.33
N TRP A 113 -7.51 1.03 1.51
CA TRP A 113 -6.93 -0.25 1.91
C TRP A 113 -5.89 -0.07 3.03
N SER A 114 -4.93 0.85 2.86
CA SER A 114 -3.93 1.19 3.89
C SER A 114 -4.60 1.70 5.17
N ALA A 115 -5.63 2.55 5.06
CA ALA A 115 -6.38 3.03 6.22
C ALA A 115 -7.12 1.89 6.95
N ARG A 116 -7.66 0.90 6.23
CA ARG A 116 -8.26 -0.30 6.83
C ARG A 116 -7.23 -1.14 7.54
N ALA A 117 -6.06 -1.37 6.94
CA ALA A 117 -4.96 -2.11 7.54
C ALA A 117 -4.51 -1.46 8.87
N ILE A 118 -4.30 -0.14 8.86
CA ILE A 118 -3.94 0.65 10.05
C ILE A 118 -5.06 0.61 11.09
N LYS A 119 -6.34 0.72 10.69
CA LYS A 119 -7.48 0.57 11.60
C LYS A 119 -7.53 -0.82 12.24
N GLN A 120 -7.31 -1.89 11.47
CA GLN A 120 -7.28 -3.27 11.99
C GLN A 120 -6.14 -3.46 12.98
N ALA A 121 -5.03 -2.75 12.82
CA ALA A 121 -3.94 -2.73 13.79
C ALA A 121 -4.35 -2.09 15.13
N GLY A 122 -5.49 -1.39 15.19
CA GLY A 122 -6.04 -0.76 16.40
C GLY A 122 -5.77 0.74 16.47
N CYS A 123 -5.31 1.36 15.39
CA CYS A 123 -5.06 2.79 15.34
C CYS A 123 -6.35 3.60 15.09
N PRO A 124 -6.44 4.84 15.61
CA PRO A 124 -7.64 5.67 15.55
C PRO A 124 -7.77 6.38 14.19
N ILE A 125 -8.04 5.62 13.12
CA ILE A 125 -8.29 6.14 11.76
C ILE A 125 -9.64 5.69 11.20
N THR A 126 -10.27 6.53 10.37
CA THR A 126 -11.54 6.22 9.70
C THR A 126 -11.32 6.05 8.19
N PRO A 127 -11.40 4.82 7.65
CA PRO A 127 -11.08 4.54 6.24
C PRO A 127 -11.99 5.25 5.23
N ALA A 128 -13.28 5.39 5.53
CA ALA A 128 -14.28 5.95 4.61
C ALA A 128 -14.02 7.43 4.24
N VAL A 129 -13.20 8.15 5.01
CA VAL A 129 -12.83 9.55 4.75
C VAL A 129 -11.38 9.69 4.24
N THR A 130 -10.73 8.56 3.95
CA THR A 130 -9.30 8.48 3.64
C THR A 130 -9.08 8.07 2.18
N VAL A 131 -9.70 8.83 1.26
CA VAL A 131 -9.62 8.55 -0.19
C VAL A 131 -8.34 9.11 -0.81
N THR A 132 -7.86 10.25 -0.30
CA THR A 132 -6.64 10.92 -0.78
C THR A 132 -5.42 10.58 0.08
N VAL A 133 -4.24 10.66 -0.54
CA VAL A 133 -2.95 10.48 0.17
C VAL A 133 -2.81 11.48 1.31
N GLU A 134 -3.11 12.76 1.08
CA GLU A 134 -2.97 13.78 2.13
C GLU A 134 -3.91 13.53 3.32
N SER A 135 -5.14 13.05 3.09
CA SER A 135 -6.05 12.68 4.18
C SER A 135 -5.47 11.52 5.00
N LEU A 136 -4.93 10.50 4.34
CA LEU A 136 -4.30 9.35 5.00
C LEU A 136 -3.11 9.80 5.85
N MET A 137 -2.20 10.56 5.24
CA MET A 137 -0.99 11.03 5.89
C MET A 137 -1.30 11.98 7.04
N SER A 138 -2.20 12.95 6.86
CA SER A 138 -2.65 13.84 7.93
C SER A 138 -3.22 13.07 9.13
N ARG A 139 -4.04 12.04 8.90
CA ARG A 139 -4.56 11.18 9.98
C ARG A 139 -3.44 10.39 10.65
N ALA A 140 -2.54 9.78 9.89
CA ALA A 140 -1.40 9.04 10.41
C ALA A 140 -0.48 9.92 11.27
N ARG A 141 -0.23 11.18 10.87
CA ARG A 141 0.54 12.15 11.68
C ARG A 141 -0.10 12.41 13.05
N GLY A 142 -1.42 12.27 13.17
CA GLY A 142 -2.14 12.48 14.43
C GLY A 142 -1.85 11.44 15.51
N PHE A 143 -1.30 10.27 15.16
CA PHE A 143 -0.99 9.20 16.12
C PHE A 143 0.33 8.46 15.84
N GLY A 144 1.03 8.81 14.78
CA GLY A 144 2.36 8.32 14.44
C GLY A 144 3.45 9.37 14.68
N ARG A 145 4.70 8.96 14.49
CA ARG A 145 5.89 9.81 14.61
C ARG A 145 6.46 10.09 13.22
N LEU A 146 6.54 11.36 12.84
CA LEU A 146 7.20 11.75 11.58
C LEU A 146 8.70 11.45 11.67
N ILE A 147 9.21 10.67 10.73
CA ILE A 147 10.63 10.28 10.62
C ILE A 147 11.33 11.05 9.51
N GLN A 148 10.63 11.27 8.40
CA GLN A 148 11.13 11.99 7.24
C GLN A 148 9.98 12.77 6.62
N SER A 149 10.18 14.06 6.35
CA SER A 149 9.26 14.84 5.53
C SER A 149 9.52 14.56 4.05
N GLY A 150 8.47 14.47 3.24
CA GLY A 150 8.64 14.44 1.79
C GLY A 150 9.30 15.73 1.28
N SER A 151 10.10 15.64 0.22
CA SER A 151 10.71 16.83 -0.38
C SER A 151 9.66 17.63 -1.15
N THR A 152 9.33 18.83 -0.69
CA THR A 152 8.59 19.83 -1.49
C THR A 152 9.52 20.40 -2.55
N LEU A 153 9.62 19.75 -3.70
CA LEU A 153 10.05 20.46 -4.90
C LEU A 153 8.84 21.19 -5.46
N SER A 154 8.91 22.51 -5.49
CA SER A 154 8.04 23.36 -6.29
C SER A 154 8.13 22.91 -7.74
N GLY A 155 7.27 22.00 -8.16
CA GLY A 155 7.31 21.43 -9.50
C GLY A 155 6.72 20.04 -9.52
N PHE A 156 5.43 19.98 -9.82
CA PHE A 156 4.70 18.83 -10.37
C PHE A 156 5.57 17.65 -10.84
N LYS A 157 5.42 16.49 -10.18
CA LYS A 157 5.09 15.20 -10.80
C LYS A 157 4.98 14.14 -9.70
N VAL A 158 3.78 13.60 -9.56
CA VAL A 158 3.54 12.34 -8.87
C VAL A 158 3.99 11.26 -9.84
N GLU A 159 5.07 10.56 -9.51
CA GLU A 159 5.42 9.24 -10.05
C GLU A 159 5.16 8.21 -8.96
#